data_AF-A0A3B5R8W1-F1
#
_entry.id   AF-A0A3B5R8W1-F1
#
_cell.length_a   1.000
_cell.length_b   1.000
_cell.length_c   1.000
_cell.angle_alpha   90.00
_cell.angle_beta   90.00
_cell.angle_gamma   90.00
#
_symmetry.space_group_name_H-M   'P 1'
#
loop_
_entity.id
_entity.type
_entity.pdbx_description
1 polymer ?
#
loop_
_entity_poly.entity_id
_entity_poly.type
_entity_poly.pdbx_seq_one_letter_code
_entity_poly.pdbx_strand_id
1 'polypeptide(L)'
;GSGGFSSEARGSDLEAFPLPSRPGRALTVFFSLRVTNMAFSRNLFNKSSSEYKSLEQQFIQLLVPYLQSNLNNFQNLEILNFRNGSIVVNSRMRFGKPVPKEVTNIIYLILEDFANTAYHTMNLAIDKYSLDVESDRADPCKFQACNEFSKCMVNQWSGEAECVCDPGYLSIDGLPCQSVCDAQHNFCLNDGKCDIIPGKGAICRCRVGENWWYRGEHCEEYVSEPLVVGIAIASVVGFLLVAGGIIFFLARTLREQYDGEDSEDPL
;
A
#
# COMPACT_ATOMS: atom_id res chain seq x y z
N GLY A 1 -74.52 6.70 21.39
CA GLY A 1 -73.21 6.50 22.07
C GLY A 1 -72.91 5.03 21.97
N SER A 2 -71.74 4.57 21.58
CA SER A 2 -70.35 5.04 21.69
C SER A 2 -69.58 4.23 20.64
N GLY A 3 -68.77 4.79 19.75
CA GLY A 3 -67.52 5.48 20.06
C GLY A 3 -66.41 4.46 20.27
N GLY A 4 -65.81 3.94 19.20
CA GLY A 4 -64.73 2.94 19.25
C GLY A 4 -63.82 3.04 18.03
N PHE A 5 -62.73 3.79 18.18
CA PHE A 5 -61.63 3.98 17.23
C PHE A 5 -60.68 2.77 17.29
N SER A 6 -60.18 2.28 16.16
CA SER A 6 -59.01 1.41 16.10
C SER A 6 -58.35 1.56 14.73
N SER A 7 -57.10 2.03 14.78
CA SER A 7 -56.31 2.56 13.66
C SER A 7 -55.91 1.53 12.61
N GLU A 8 -56.04 1.93 11.34
CA GLU A 8 -55.35 1.34 10.20
C GLU A 8 -53.83 1.54 10.33
N ALA A 9 -53.08 0.45 10.46
CA ALA A 9 -51.66 0.43 10.20
C ALA A 9 -51.43 0.02 8.74
N ARG A 10 -51.15 1.01 7.89
CA ARG A 10 -50.64 0.81 6.53
C ARG A 10 -49.24 0.17 6.62
N GLY A 11 -49.16 -1.13 6.36
CA GLY A 11 -47.89 -1.79 6.05
C GLY A 11 -47.46 -1.37 4.65
N SER A 12 -46.42 -0.56 4.55
CA SER A 12 -45.79 -0.23 3.28
C SER A 12 -44.93 -1.42 2.84
N ASP A 13 -45.29 -2.01 1.70
CA ASP A 13 -44.48 -2.97 0.96
C ASP A 13 -43.12 -2.35 0.62
N LEU A 14 -42.09 -2.66 1.41
CA LEU A 14 -40.72 -2.61 0.90
C LEU A 14 -40.46 -3.95 0.24
N GLU A 15 -40.55 -3.96 -1.09
CA GLU A 15 -39.97 -5.01 -1.91
C GLU A 15 -38.50 -5.19 -1.51
N ALA A 16 -38.24 -6.26 -0.77
CA ALA A 16 -36.90 -6.72 -0.52
C ALA A 16 -36.35 -7.25 -1.84
N PHE A 17 -35.65 -6.39 -2.57
CA PHE A 17 -34.78 -6.81 -3.66
C PHE A 17 -33.91 -7.97 -3.15
N PRO A 18 -34.01 -9.18 -3.73
CA PRO A 18 -33.14 -10.26 -3.33
C PRO A 18 -31.71 -9.83 -3.68
N LEU A 19 -30.90 -9.58 -2.64
CA LEU A 19 -29.46 -9.50 -2.76
C LEU A 19 -29.00 -10.69 -3.61
N PRO A 20 -28.13 -10.50 -4.61
CA PRO A 20 -27.64 -11.62 -5.41
C PRO A 20 -27.08 -12.66 -4.44
N SER A 21 -27.65 -13.86 -4.49
CA SER A 21 -27.20 -15.03 -3.76
C SER A 21 -25.70 -15.16 -3.98
N ARG A 22 -24.93 -14.96 -2.90
CA ARG A 22 -23.47 -15.12 -2.91
C ARG A 22 -23.18 -16.48 -3.55
N PRO A 23 -22.42 -16.56 -4.66
CA PRO A 23 -21.99 -17.85 -5.19
C PRO A 23 -21.33 -18.59 -4.03
N GLY A 24 -21.76 -19.84 -3.81
CA GLY A 24 -21.28 -20.66 -2.69
C GLY A 24 -19.76 -20.55 -2.61
N ARG A 25 -19.25 -19.95 -1.53
CA ARG A 25 -17.83 -19.60 -1.43
C ARG A 25 -17.02 -20.89 -1.58
N ALA A 26 -16.15 -20.93 -2.60
CA ALA A 26 -15.13 -21.96 -2.73
C ALA A 26 -14.35 -22.04 -1.41
N LEU A 27 -14.15 -23.25 -0.87
CA LEU A 27 -13.38 -23.38 0.37
C LEU A 27 -11.91 -23.09 0.07
N THR A 28 -11.30 -22.27 0.93
CA THR A 28 -9.87 -21.99 0.88
C THR A 28 -9.22 -22.56 2.13
N VAL A 29 -8.14 -23.32 1.94
CA VAL A 29 -7.32 -23.87 3.02
C VAL A 29 -5.93 -23.26 2.89
N PHE A 30 -5.40 -22.76 3.99
CA PHE A 30 -4.04 -22.26 4.08
C PHE A 30 -3.20 -23.28 4.81
N PHE A 31 -1.96 -23.47 4.36
CA PHE A 31 -1.02 -24.30 5.08
C PHE A 31 0.41 -23.79 4.94
N SER A 32 1.24 -24.14 5.91
CA SER A 32 2.69 -23.89 5.87
C SER A 32 3.47 -25.16 6.15
N LEU A 33 4.62 -25.30 5.49
CA LEU A 33 5.59 -26.36 5.73
C LEU A 33 7.01 -25.78 5.71
N ARG A 34 7.94 -26.40 6.45
CA ARG A 34 9.36 -25.99 6.48
C ARG A 34 10.23 -27.03 5.81
N VAL A 35 10.99 -26.59 4.80
CA VAL A 35 12.09 -27.35 4.20
C VAL A 35 13.36 -27.09 5.00
N THR A 36 14.05 -28.14 5.44
CA THR A 36 15.18 -28.04 6.39
C THR A 36 16.55 -28.22 5.73
N ASN A 37 16.63 -28.94 4.61
CA ASN A 37 17.88 -29.22 3.89
C ASN A 37 18.20 -28.20 2.79
N MET A 38 17.50 -27.07 2.77
CA MET A 38 17.77 -25.94 1.89
C MET A 38 17.92 -24.67 2.72
N ALA A 39 18.87 -23.81 2.33
CA ALA A 39 19.10 -22.54 2.98
C ALA A 39 18.25 -21.43 2.36
N PHE A 40 17.72 -20.53 3.18
CA PHE A 40 17.00 -19.35 2.71
C PHE A 40 17.93 -18.42 1.92
N SER A 41 17.49 -17.96 0.76
CA SER A 41 18.16 -16.90 -0.01
C SER A 41 17.26 -15.67 -0.10
N ARG A 42 17.87 -14.47 -0.12
CA ARG A 42 17.13 -13.20 -0.29
C ARG A 42 16.35 -13.15 -1.61
N ASN A 43 16.80 -13.87 -2.64
CA ASN A 43 16.08 -13.93 -3.91
C ASN A 43 14.69 -14.58 -3.76
N LEU A 44 14.49 -15.43 -2.75
CA LEU A 44 13.17 -16.04 -2.44
C LEU A 44 12.14 -15.04 -1.90
N PHE A 45 12.54 -13.80 -1.61
CA PHE A 45 11.60 -12.71 -1.37
C PHE A 45 11.01 -12.13 -2.67
N ASN A 46 11.71 -12.29 -3.79
CA ASN A 46 11.31 -11.72 -5.07
C ASN A 46 10.65 -12.79 -5.95
N LYS A 47 9.34 -12.67 -6.17
CA LYS A 47 8.57 -13.58 -7.04
C LYS A 47 9.05 -13.60 -8.49
N SER A 48 9.74 -12.55 -8.93
CA SER A 48 10.28 -12.45 -10.28
C SER A 48 11.64 -13.13 -10.44
N SER A 49 12.34 -13.46 -9.34
CA SER A 49 13.66 -14.10 -9.39
C SER A 49 13.61 -15.51 -9.98
N SER A 50 14.72 -15.94 -10.57
CA SER A 50 14.90 -17.32 -11.03
C SER A 50 14.75 -18.31 -9.89
N GLU A 51 15.36 -18.03 -8.74
CA GLU A 51 15.37 -18.94 -7.60
C GLU A 51 13.96 -19.17 -7.04
N TYR A 52 13.15 -18.10 -6.93
CA TYR A 52 11.76 -18.20 -6.51
C TYR A 52 10.96 -19.06 -7.48
N LYS A 53 11.00 -18.73 -8.78
CA LYS A 53 10.22 -19.42 -9.82
C LYS A 53 10.59 -20.89 -9.93
N SER A 54 11.88 -21.22 -9.88
CA SER A 54 12.34 -22.61 -9.93
C SER A 54 11.86 -23.41 -8.73
N LEU A 55 11.96 -22.85 -7.51
CA LEU A 55 11.51 -23.53 -6.30
C LEU A 55 9.98 -23.68 -6.27
N GLU A 56 9.24 -22.64 -6.63
CA GLU A 56 7.77 -22.67 -6.76
C GLU A 56 7.32 -23.74 -7.75
N GLN A 57 7.93 -23.79 -8.94
CA GLN A 57 7.63 -24.81 -9.96
C GLN A 57 7.92 -26.22 -9.44
N GLN A 58 9.05 -26.43 -8.77
CA GLN A 58 9.39 -27.73 -8.19
C GLN A 58 8.35 -28.18 -7.15
N PHE A 59 7.90 -27.26 -6.29
CA PHE A 59 6.86 -27.52 -5.31
C PHE A 59 5.52 -27.86 -5.95
N ILE A 60 5.08 -27.07 -6.93
CA ILE A 60 3.81 -27.27 -7.62
C ILE A 60 3.80 -28.60 -8.38
N GLN A 61 4.87 -28.92 -9.12
CA GLN A 61 4.98 -30.16 -9.90
C GLN A 61 4.89 -31.42 -9.04
N LEU A 62 5.34 -31.35 -7.80
CA LEU A 62 5.22 -32.45 -6.85
C LEU A 62 3.87 -32.51 -6.14
N LEU A 63 3.47 -31.37 -5.58
CA LEU A 63 2.38 -31.34 -4.63
C LEU A 63 1.03 -31.40 -5.36
N VAL A 64 0.91 -30.79 -6.55
CA VAL A 64 -0.36 -30.80 -7.30
C VAL A 64 -0.82 -32.22 -7.66
N PRO A 65 0.01 -33.09 -8.29
CA PRO A 65 -0.42 -34.47 -8.58
C PRO A 65 -0.79 -35.26 -7.32
N TYR A 66 -0.01 -35.07 -6.25
CA TYR A 66 -0.24 -35.74 -4.98
C TYR A 66 -1.57 -35.31 -4.35
N LEU A 67 -1.86 -33.99 -4.32
CA LEU A 67 -3.14 -33.47 -3.84
C LEU A 67 -4.31 -33.88 -4.75
N GLN A 68 -4.15 -33.84 -6.07
CA GLN A 68 -5.20 -34.25 -7.01
C GLN A 68 -5.61 -35.72 -6.86
N SER A 69 -4.64 -36.60 -6.60
CA SER A 69 -4.90 -38.04 -6.41
C SER A 69 -5.55 -38.37 -5.06
N ASN A 70 -5.30 -37.57 -4.02
CA ASN A 70 -5.75 -37.84 -2.64
C ASN A 70 -6.91 -36.95 -2.17
N LEU A 71 -7.17 -35.81 -2.81
CA LEU A 71 -8.19 -34.85 -2.41
C LEU A 71 -9.28 -34.65 -3.48
N ASN A 72 -10.50 -34.99 -3.12
CA ASN A 72 -11.67 -34.72 -3.94
C ASN A 72 -11.97 -33.22 -4.01
N ASN A 73 -12.38 -32.74 -5.20
CA ASN A 73 -12.74 -31.34 -5.47
C ASN A 73 -11.59 -30.32 -5.32
N PHE A 74 -10.34 -30.78 -5.25
CA PHE A 74 -9.18 -29.89 -5.35
C PHE A 74 -9.20 -29.15 -6.70
N GLN A 75 -9.02 -27.83 -6.67
CA GLN A 75 -9.00 -27.00 -7.88
C GLN A 75 -7.63 -26.44 -8.17
N ASN A 76 -7.00 -25.83 -7.17
CA ASN A 76 -5.75 -25.11 -7.36
C ASN A 76 -4.90 -25.09 -6.09
N LEU A 77 -3.58 -25.04 -6.27
CA LEU A 77 -2.58 -24.78 -5.26
C LEU A 77 -1.81 -23.52 -5.68
N GLU A 78 -1.68 -22.58 -4.77
CA GLU A 78 -0.95 -21.33 -4.94
C GLU A 78 0.14 -21.24 -3.87
N ILE A 79 1.39 -20.98 -4.27
CA ILE A 79 2.46 -20.65 -3.33
C ILE A 79 2.39 -19.14 -3.06
N LEU A 80 2.11 -18.78 -1.81
CA LEU A 80 1.91 -17.38 -1.43
C LEU A 80 3.24 -16.64 -1.32
N ASN A 81 4.21 -17.24 -0.61
CA ASN A 81 5.53 -16.69 -0.36
C ASN A 81 6.45 -17.74 0.29
N PHE A 82 7.76 -17.45 0.28
CA PHE A 82 8.76 -18.14 1.07
C PHE A 82 9.24 -17.25 2.22
N ARG A 83 9.40 -17.82 3.42
CA ARG A 83 9.94 -17.10 4.59
C ARG A 83 11.22 -17.71 5.13
N ASN A 84 11.98 -16.85 5.80
CA ASN A 84 13.20 -17.22 6.51
C ASN A 84 12.88 -18.21 7.66
N GLY A 85 13.77 -19.18 7.84
CA GLY A 85 13.64 -20.31 8.75
C GLY A 85 13.92 -21.63 8.03
N SER A 86 15.14 -21.78 7.49
CA SER A 86 15.46 -22.70 6.40
C SER A 86 14.70 -22.30 5.13
N ILE A 87 13.55 -22.88 4.80
CA ILE A 87 12.58 -22.27 3.86
C ILE A 87 11.18 -22.64 4.32
N VAL A 88 10.41 -21.68 4.83
CA VAL A 88 8.99 -21.89 5.14
C VAL A 88 8.16 -21.54 3.92
N VAL A 89 7.40 -22.49 3.42
CA VAL A 89 6.55 -22.36 2.23
C VAL A 89 5.12 -22.10 2.70
N ASN A 90 4.62 -20.88 2.52
CA ASN A 90 3.22 -20.57 2.78
C ASN A 90 2.41 -20.78 1.52
N SER A 91 1.32 -21.52 1.64
CA SER A 91 0.55 -21.99 0.50
C SER A 91 -0.94 -21.90 0.74
N ARG A 92 -1.69 -21.80 -0.35
CA ARG A 92 -3.15 -21.72 -0.37
C ARG A 92 -3.71 -22.77 -1.33
N MET A 93 -4.65 -23.58 -0.86
CA MET A 93 -5.42 -24.51 -1.67
C MET A 93 -6.86 -24.01 -1.85
N ARG A 94 -7.43 -24.19 -3.04
CA ARG A 94 -8.84 -23.88 -3.33
C ARG A 94 -9.61 -25.15 -3.69
N PHE A 95 -10.84 -25.26 -3.20
CA PHE A 95 -11.74 -26.38 -3.44
C PHE A 95 -13.07 -25.90 -4.04
N GLY A 96 -13.61 -26.69 -4.97
CA GLY A 96 -14.83 -26.33 -5.71
C GLY A 96 -16.14 -26.47 -4.93
N LYS A 97 -16.09 -27.14 -3.77
CA LYS A 97 -17.22 -27.28 -2.86
C LYS A 97 -16.75 -27.05 -1.43
N PRO A 98 -17.63 -26.59 -0.53
CA PRO A 98 -17.33 -26.54 0.90
C PRO A 98 -16.90 -27.93 1.36
N VAL A 99 -15.71 -28.02 1.92
CA VAL A 99 -15.19 -29.28 2.46
C VAL A 99 -15.52 -29.32 3.97
N PRO A 100 -16.11 -30.41 4.49
CA PRO A 100 -16.42 -30.52 5.92
C PRO A 100 -15.18 -30.34 6.81
N LYS A 101 -15.37 -29.88 8.04
CA LYS A 101 -14.27 -29.68 9.02
C LYS A 101 -13.49 -30.96 9.30
N GLU A 102 -14.10 -32.14 9.11
CA GLU A 102 -13.39 -33.43 9.21
C GLU A 102 -12.20 -33.54 8.23
N VAL A 103 -12.16 -32.76 7.15
CA VAL A 103 -11.13 -32.85 6.12
C VAL A 103 -9.88 -32.02 6.43
N THR A 104 -9.91 -31.06 7.37
CA THR A 104 -8.67 -30.39 7.80
C THR A 104 -7.67 -31.38 8.40
N ASN A 105 -8.17 -32.38 9.14
CA ASN A 105 -7.35 -33.49 9.65
C ASN A 105 -6.82 -34.39 8.52
N ILE A 106 -7.64 -34.63 7.49
CA ILE A 106 -7.23 -35.42 6.31
C ILE A 106 -6.13 -34.70 5.53
N ILE A 107 -6.26 -33.38 5.36
CA ILE A 107 -5.24 -32.56 4.69
C ILE A 107 -3.92 -32.61 5.47
N TYR A 108 -3.97 -32.55 6.80
CA TYR A 108 -2.77 -32.73 7.62
C TYR A 108 -2.11 -34.10 7.37
N LEU A 109 -2.88 -35.19 7.40
CA LEU A 109 -2.36 -36.54 7.16
C LEU A 109 -1.74 -36.71 5.76
N ILE A 110 -2.38 -36.12 4.74
CA ILE A 110 -1.89 -36.10 3.36
C ILE A 110 -0.59 -35.31 3.26
N LEU A 111 -0.50 -34.14 3.90
CA LEU A 111 0.73 -33.34 3.91
C LEU A 111 1.85 -34.01 4.71
N GLU A 112 1.52 -34.76 5.75
CA GLU A 112 2.48 -35.57 6.51
C GLU A 112 3.03 -36.74 5.67
N ASP A 113 2.19 -37.47 4.94
CA ASP A 113 2.64 -38.53 4.04
C ASP A 113 3.44 -37.98 2.85
N PHE A 114 3.03 -36.82 2.31
CA PHE A 114 3.81 -36.08 1.32
C PHE A 114 5.22 -35.76 1.81
N ALA A 115 5.38 -35.31 3.07
CA ALA A 115 6.69 -35.00 3.64
C ALA A 115 7.65 -36.21 3.60
N ASN A 116 7.13 -37.41 3.84
CA ASN A 116 7.91 -38.65 3.72
C ASN A 116 8.29 -38.95 2.26
N THR A 117 7.36 -38.80 1.33
CA THR A 117 7.58 -39.07 -0.10
C THR A 117 8.56 -38.07 -0.72
N ALA A 118 8.44 -36.78 -0.38
CA ALA A 118 9.27 -35.71 -0.93
C ALA A 118 10.76 -35.90 -0.64
N TYR A 119 11.11 -36.45 0.52
CA TYR A 119 12.49 -36.78 0.87
C TYR A 119 13.08 -37.82 -0.09
N HIS A 120 12.32 -38.87 -0.42
CA HIS A 120 12.78 -39.96 -1.28
C HIS A 120 12.79 -39.58 -2.77
N THR A 121 11.83 -38.79 -3.24
CA THR A 121 11.70 -38.48 -4.67
C THR A 121 12.52 -37.27 -5.11
N MET A 122 12.72 -36.27 -4.26
CA MET A 122 13.39 -35.02 -4.64
C MET A 122 14.46 -34.53 -3.66
N ASN A 123 14.81 -35.34 -2.65
CA ASN A 123 15.74 -34.92 -1.61
C ASN A 123 15.30 -33.58 -1.00
N LEU A 124 14.01 -33.44 -0.67
CA LEU A 124 13.46 -32.30 0.08
C LEU A 124 13.09 -32.78 1.48
N ALA A 125 13.83 -32.33 2.49
CA ALA A 125 13.61 -32.71 3.88
C ALA A 125 12.59 -31.75 4.52
N ILE A 126 11.33 -32.18 4.60
CA ILE A 126 10.24 -31.40 5.20
C ILE A 126 10.08 -31.76 6.68
N ASP A 127 10.08 -30.75 7.55
CA ASP A 127 9.80 -30.94 8.98
C ASP A 127 8.31 -31.16 9.19
N LYS A 128 7.89 -32.40 9.46
CA LYS A 128 6.49 -32.75 9.70
C LYS A 128 5.86 -32.01 10.89
N TYR A 129 6.65 -31.59 11.87
CA TYR A 129 6.15 -30.85 13.04
C TYR A 129 5.94 -29.36 12.74
N SER A 130 6.42 -28.88 11.59
CA SER A 130 6.19 -27.52 11.11
C SER A 130 4.89 -27.35 10.32
N LEU A 131 4.16 -28.45 10.09
CA LEU A 131 2.89 -28.43 9.37
C LEU A 131 1.83 -27.67 10.17
N ASP A 132 1.33 -26.61 9.57
CA ASP A 132 0.26 -25.77 10.11
C ASP A 132 -0.80 -25.65 9.04
N VAL A 133 -2.06 -25.98 9.37
CA VAL A 133 -3.17 -26.07 8.40
C VAL A 133 -4.39 -25.38 9.00
N GLU A 134 -4.94 -24.40 8.29
CA GLU A 134 -6.14 -23.66 8.69
C GLU A 134 -7.18 -23.60 7.56
N SER A 135 -8.47 -23.66 7.91
CA SER A 135 -9.60 -23.71 6.97
C SER A 135 -10.76 -22.81 7.45
N ASP A 136 -11.58 -22.29 6.50
CA ASP A 136 -12.85 -21.55 6.66
C ASP A 136 -12.79 -20.21 7.45
N ARG A 137 -12.11 -20.21 8.60
CA ARG A 137 -11.84 -19.04 9.46
C ARG A 137 -10.34 -18.80 9.66
N ALA A 138 -9.53 -19.25 8.70
CA ALA A 138 -8.10 -19.02 8.72
C ALA A 138 -7.81 -17.51 8.76
N ASP A 139 -6.81 -17.10 9.52
CA ASP A 139 -6.28 -15.74 9.43
C ASP A 139 -5.34 -15.67 8.22
N PRO A 140 -5.72 -15.03 7.09
CA PRO A 140 -4.86 -15.01 5.91
C PRO A 140 -3.54 -14.26 6.16
N CYS A 141 -3.51 -13.35 7.16
CA CYS A 141 -2.30 -12.62 7.54
C CYS A 141 -1.27 -13.50 8.22
N LYS A 142 -1.67 -14.58 8.90
CA LYS A 142 -0.74 -15.58 9.45
C LYS A 142 0.17 -16.15 8.37
N PHE A 143 -0.37 -16.37 7.18
CA PHE A 143 0.31 -16.96 6.02
C PHE A 143 0.99 -15.93 5.10
N GLN A 144 0.90 -14.64 5.42
CA GLN A 144 1.58 -13.58 4.67
C GLN A 144 2.93 -13.11 5.25
N ALA A 145 3.94 -12.94 4.39
CA ALA A 145 5.30 -12.54 4.75
C ALA A 145 5.54 -11.02 4.78
N CYS A 146 4.80 -10.29 5.61
CA CYS A 146 5.03 -8.85 5.79
C CYS A 146 6.27 -8.61 6.66
N ASN A 147 7.08 -7.61 6.31
CA ASN A 147 8.22 -7.16 7.11
C ASN A 147 7.81 -6.05 8.09
N GLU A 148 8.74 -5.58 8.91
CA GLU A 148 8.51 -4.56 9.95
C GLU A 148 8.02 -3.20 9.41
N PHE A 149 8.18 -2.94 8.11
CA PHE A 149 7.76 -1.70 7.44
C PHE A 149 6.44 -1.86 6.67
N SER A 150 5.66 -2.88 7.00
CA SER A 150 4.40 -3.17 6.33
C SER A 150 3.38 -3.77 7.29
N LYS A 151 2.11 -3.57 6.95
CA LYS A 151 0.98 -4.12 7.69
C LYS A 151 0.19 -5.04 6.78
N CYS A 152 -0.17 -6.20 7.32
CA CYS A 152 -1.06 -7.09 6.61
C CYS A 152 -2.49 -6.56 6.68
N MET A 153 -3.12 -6.44 5.52
CA MET A 153 -4.50 -6.00 5.36
C MET A 153 -5.28 -7.06 4.58
N VAL A 154 -6.47 -7.41 5.05
CA VAL A 154 -7.35 -8.36 4.37
C VAL A 154 -8.38 -7.60 3.54
N ASN A 155 -8.45 -7.90 2.25
CA ASN A 155 -9.46 -7.37 1.36
C ASN A 155 -10.84 -7.93 1.73
N GLN A 156 -11.80 -7.05 2.04
CA GLN A 156 -13.13 -7.43 2.51
C GLN A 156 -14.00 -8.13 1.45
N TRP A 157 -13.71 -7.90 0.16
CA TRP A 157 -14.44 -8.52 -0.95
C TRP A 157 -13.83 -9.86 -1.36
N SER A 158 -12.52 -9.93 -1.59
CA SER A 158 -11.85 -11.17 -2.03
C SER A 158 -11.48 -12.10 -0.87
N GLY A 159 -11.34 -11.58 0.35
CA GLY A 159 -10.83 -12.32 1.51
C GLY A 159 -9.31 -12.56 1.46
N GLU A 160 -8.60 -11.88 0.56
CA GLU A 160 -7.16 -12.06 0.38
C GLU A 160 -6.34 -11.10 1.26
N ALA A 161 -5.26 -11.59 1.86
CA ALA A 161 -4.30 -10.78 2.59
C ALA A 161 -3.23 -10.20 1.67
N GLU A 162 -2.92 -8.93 1.88
CA GLU A 162 -1.85 -8.20 1.18
C GLU A 162 -0.99 -7.44 2.19
N CYS A 163 0.31 -7.33 1.92
CA CYS A 163 1.19 -6.46 2.70
C CYS A 163 1.15 -5.05 2.14
N VAL A 164 0.67 -4.11 2.93
CA VAL A 164 0.65 -2.70 2.58
C VAL A 164 1.81 -2.01 3.28
N CYS A 165 2.68 -1.34 2.52
CA CYS A 165 3.83 -0.62 3.07
C CYS A 165 3.39 0.56 3.94
N ASP A 166 4.14 0.81 5.02
CA ASP A 166 3.95 2.01 5.82
C ASP A 166 4.34 3.28 5.03
N PRO A 167 3.85 4.47 5.41
CA PRO A 167 4.21 5.71 4.74
C PRO A 167 5.73 5.91 4.66
N GLY A 168 6.24 6.24 3.47
CA GLY A 168 7.69 6.41 3.22
C GLY A 168 8.42 5.12 2.88
N TYR A 169 7.70 4.01 2.73
CA TYR A 169 8.20 2.74 2.23
C TYR A 169 7.46 2.32 0.97
N LEU A 170 8.12 1.54 0.12
CA LEU A 170 7.55 1.03 -1.12
C LEU A 170 8.03 -0.41 -1.39
N SER A 171 7.23 -1.16 -2.13
CA SER A 171 7.59 -2.49 -2.63
C SER A 171 7.93 -2.36 -4.11
N ILE A 172 9.14 -2.80 -4.49
CA ILE A 172 9.59 -2.88 -5.89
C ILE A 172 9.66 -4.36 -6.25
N ASP A 173 9.06 -4.74 -7.39
CA ASP A 173 9.10 -6.11 -7.92
C ASP A 173 8.63 -7.19 -6.94
N GLY A 174 7.69 -6.86 -6.06
CA GLY A 174 7.14 -7.78 -5.07
C GLY A 174 8.10 -8.12 -3.92
N LEU A 175 9.20 -7.37 -3.77
CA LEU A 175 10.06 -7.44 -2.59
C LEU A 175 9.35 -6.87 -1.35
N PRO A 176 9.76 -7.30 -0.13
CA PRO A 176 9.34 -6.66 1.11
C PRO A 176 9.59 -5.15 1.07
N CYS A 177 8.74 -4.39 1.77
CA CYS A 177 8.76 -2.94 1.74
C CYS A 177 10.13 -2.39 2.15
N GLN A 178 10.71 -1.52 1.31
CA GLN A 178 11.98 -0.85 1.54
C GLN A 178 11.75 0.64 1.69
N SER A 179 12.64 1.31 2.43
CA SER A 179 12.53 2.76 2.60
C SER A 179 12.70 3.43 1.23
N VAL A 180 11.91 4.48 0.98
CA VAL A 180 12.06 5.29 -0.23
C VAL A 180 13.48 5.86 -0.32
N CYS A 181 14.07 6.22 0.81
CA CYS A 181 15.43 6.76 0.88
C CYS A 181 16.51 5.77 0.40
N ASP A 182 16.38 4.49 0.72
CA ASP A 182 17.33 3.46 0.31
C ASP A 182 17.05 2.97 -1.13
N ALA A 183 15.77 2.87 -1.49
CA ALA A 183 15.35 2.35 -2.79
C ALA A 183 15.53 3.40 -3.91
N GLN A 184 15.30 4.68 -3.63
CA GLN A 184 15.35 5.77 -4.59
C GLN A 184 16.40 6.82 -4.19
N HIS A 185 17.64 6.62 -4.65
CA HIS A 185 18.77 7.49 -4.31
C HIS A 185 18.61 8.95 -4.77
N ASN A 186 17.81 9.20 -5.82
CA ASN A 186 17.53 10.54 -6.34
C ASN A 186 16.20 11.13 -5.83
N PHE A 187 15.65 10.57 -4.74
CA PHE A 187 14.42 11.09 -4.15
C PHE A 187 14.61 12.52 -3.61
N CYS A 188 15.77 12.83 -3.01
CA CYS A 188 16.12 14.19 -2.63
C CYS A 188 17.20 14.72 -3.59
N LEU A 189 16.90 15.85 -4.23
CA LEU A 189 17.79 16.52 -5.17
C LEU A 189 18.78 17.44 -4.45
N ASN A 190 19.80 17.89 -5.18
CA ASN A 190 20.77 18.90 -4.73
C ASN A 190 21.45 18.57 -3.38
N ASP A 191 21.87 17.32 -3.23
CA ASP A 191 22.46 16.78 -1.99
C ASP A 191 21.55 16.93 -0.76
N GLY A 192 20.23 16.98 -0.95
CA GLY A 192 19.26 16.93 0.12
C GLY A 192 19.33 15.60 0.87
N LYS A 193 19.20 15.65 2.21
CA LYS A 193 19.21 14.44 3.02
C LYS A 193 17.80 13.85 3.10
N CYS A 194 17.64 12.59 2.70
CA CYS A 194 16.39 11.84 2.85
C CYS A 194 16.26 11.28 4.28
N ASP A 195 15.11 11.50 4.92
CA ASP A 195 14.77 10.92 6.21
C ASP A 195 13.33 10.37 6.17
N ILE A 196 13.05 9.31 6.94
CA ILE A 196 11.69 8.78 7.12
C ILE A 196 11.10 9.28 8.44
N ILE A 197 9.95 9.95 8.39
CA ILE A 197 9.19 10.31 9.59
C ILE A 197 8.04 9.31 9.79
N PRO A 198 7.98 8.58 10.93
CA PRO A 198 6.91 7.63 11.21
C PRO A 198 5.52 8.25 11.04
N GLY A 199 4.68 7.61 10.23
CA GLY A 199 3.31 8.04 9.94
C GLY A 199 3.17 9.22 8.98
N LYS A 200 4.26 9.92 8.61
CA LYS A 200 4.24 11.01 7.62
C LYS A 200 4.90 10.63 6.29
N GLY A 201 5.87 9.73 6.31
CA GLY A 201 6.56 9.24 5.12
C GLY A 201 7.96 9.81 4.94
N ALA A 202 8.47 9.68 3.72
CA ALA A 202 9.79 10.19 3.33
C ALA A 202 9.76 11.71 3.20
N ILE A 203 10.77 12.38 3.73
CA ILE A 203 10.93 13.83 3.66
C ILE A 203 12.37 14.17 3.28
N CYS A 204 12.54 15.26 2.53
CA CYS A 204 13.85 15.80 2.21
C CYS A 204 14.21 16.96 3.13
N ARG A 205 15.40 16.89 3.74
CA ARG A 205 16.04 18.00 4.43
C ARG A 205 17.00 18.68 3.48
N CYS A 206 16.61 19.85 3.01
CA CYS A 206 17.36 20.59 2.01
C CYS A 206 18.60 21.27 2.59
N ARG A 207 19.64 21.36 1.75
CA ARG A 207 20.90 22.00 2.11
C ARG A 207 20.73 23.51 2.20
N VAL A 208 21.36 24.09 3.22
CA VAL A 208 21.38 25.52 3.50
C VAL A 208 22.84 25.97 3.57
N GLY A 209 23.16 27.08 2.87
CA GLY A 209 24.45 27.75 2.93
C GLY A 209 24.34 29.09 3.66
N GLU A 210 25.36 29.95 3.53
CA GLU A 210 25.39 31.25 4.22
C GLU A 210 24.33 32.24 3.71
N ASN A 211 24.13 32.32 2.38
CA ASN A 211 23.22 33.29 1.74
C ASN A 211 22.31 32.61 0.70
N TRP A 212 22.06 31.31 0.85
CA TRP A 212 21.25 30.53 -0.09
C TRP A 212 20.72 29.26 0.57
N TRP A 213 19.63 28.73 0.03
CA TRP A 213 19.08 27.43 0.44
C TRP A 213 18.35 26.76 -0.71
N TYR A 214 18.23 25.43 -0.65
CA TYR A 214 17.28 24.71 -1.48
C TYR A 214 15.91 24.60 -0.79
N ARG A 215 14.84 24.63 -1.57
CA ARG A 215 13.46 24.44 -1.13
C ARG A 215 12.72 23.52 -2.11
N GLY A 216 11.58 22.98 -1.67
CA GLY A 216 10.74 22.07 -2.45
C GLY A 216 10.40 20.83 -1.63
N GLU A 217 9.59 19.94 -2.18
CA GLU A 217 9.34 18.63 -1.57
C GLU A 217 10.59 17.74 -1.65
N HIS A 218 11.35 17.91 -2.74
CA HIS A 218 12.56 17.15 -3.07
C HIS A 218 13.80 18.03 -3.15
N CYS A 219 13.76 19.26 -2.65
CA CYS A 219 14.87 20.23 -2.72
C CYS A 219 15.24 20.66 -4.14
N GLU A 220 14.27 20.72 -5.04
CA GLU A 220 14.43 21.05 -6.45
C GLU A 220 14.74 22.53 -6.74
N GLU A 221 14.33 23.46 -5.87
CA GLU A 221 14.38 24.89 -6.11
C GLU A 221 15.54 25.56 -5.36
N TYR A 222 16.39 26.30 -6.08
CA TYR A 222 17.45 27.11 -5.49
C TYR A 222 16.96 28.51 -5.17
N VAL A 223 17.20 28.98 -3.94
CA VAL A 223 16.85 30.32 -3.50
C VAL A 223 18.10 31.06 -3.01
N SER A 224 18.31 32.25 -3.56
CA SER A 224 19.38 33.17 -3.15
C SER A 224 18.81 34.24 -2.22
N GLU A 225 19.35 34.34 -1.00
CA GLU A 225 18.95 35.35 -0.02
C GLU A 225 19.05 36.79 -0.56
N PRO A 226 20.19 37.24 -1.12
CA PRO A 226 20.30 38.61 -1.62
C PRO A 226 19.37 38.88 -2.80
N LEU A 227 19.02 37.86 -3.58
CA LEU A 227 18.05 38.01 -4.67
C LEU A 227 16.65 38.24 -4.12
N VAL A 228 16.21 37.46 -3.12
CA VAL A 228 14.90 37.63 -2.48
C VAL A 228 14.80 39.00 -1.79
N VAL A 229 15.85 39.40 -1.06
CA VAL A 229 15.93 40.72 -0.42
C VAL A 229 15.89 41.83 -1.47
N GLY A 230 16.64 41.68 -2.57
CA GLY A 230 16.65 42.64 -3.67
C GLY A 230 15.27 42.81 -4.33
N ILE A 231 14.55 41.72 -4.59
CA ILE A 231 13.18 41.75 -5.12
C ILE A 231 12.24 42.46 -4.15
N ALA A 232 12.30 42.13 -2.85
CA ALA A 232 11.46 42.77 -1.84
C ALA A 232 11.68 44.29 -1.78
N ILE A 233 12.94 44.74 -1.78
CA ILE A 233 13.29 46.17 -1.78
C ILE A 233 12.78 46.84 -3.08
N ALA A 234 13.03 46.22 -4.24
CA ALA A 234 12.58 46.75 -5.53
C ALA A 234 11.05 46.87 -5.61
N SER A 235 10.31 45.90 -5.06
CA SER A 235 8.84 45.95 -4.99
C SER A 235 8.35 47.10 -4.11
N VAL A 236 8.97 47.33 -2.94
CA VAL A 236 8.60 48.43 -2.05
C VAL A 236 8.90 49.79 -2.69
N VAL A 237 10.10 49.97 -3.27
CA VAL A 237 10.48 51.21 -3.96
C VAL A 237 9.58 51.46 -5.16
N GLY A 238 9.31 50.43 -5.96
CA GLY A 238 8.40 50.52 -7.10
C GLY A 238 7.00 50.96 -6.69
N PHE A 239 6.45 50.38 -5.61
CA PHE A 239 5.14 50.77 -5.07
C PHE A 239 5.12 52.24 -4.61
N LEU A 240 6.15 52.69 -3.89
CA LEU A 240 6.25 54.08 -3.43
C LEU A 240 6.35 55.08 -4.59
N LEU A 241 7.09 54.74 -5.65
CA LEU A 241 7.18 55.59 -6.85
C LEU A 241 5.84 55.69 -7.59
N VAL A 242 5.11 54.57 -7.73
CA VAL A 242 3.78 54.57 -8.35
C VAL A 242 2.79 55.38 -7.52
N ALA A 243 2.75 55.16 -6.20
CA ALA A 243 1.88 55.91 -5.30
C ALA A 243 2.22 57.41 -5.31
N GLY A 244 3.52 57.75 -5.26
CA GLY A 244 3.99 59.13 -5.37
C GLY A 244 3.62 59.79 -6.70
N GLY A 245 3.73 59.05 -7.81
CA GLY A 245 3.29 59.51 -9.14
C GLY A 245 1.79 59.79 -9.22
N ILE A 246 0.97 58.90 -8.63
CA ILE A 246 -0.49 59.09 -8.55
C ILE A 246 -0.82 60.32 -7.70
N ILE A 247 -0.21 60.47 -6.52
CA ILE A 247 -0.42 61.63 -5.64
C ILE A 247 -0.02 62.92 -6.35
N PHE A 248 1.13 62.94 -7.02
CA PHE A 248 1.60 64.11 -7.78
C PHE A 248 0.63 64.47 -8.91
N PHE A 249 0.14 63.47 -9.66
CA PHE A 249 -0.83 63.68 -10.73
C PHE A 249 -2.13 64.26 -10.18
N LEU A 250 -2.68 63.68 -9.11
CA LEU A 250 -3.91 64.17 -8.47
C LEU A 250 -3.75 65.59 -7.92
N ALA A 251 -2.62 65.89 -7.27
CA ALA A 251 -2.33 67.23 -6.77
C ALA A 251 -2.24 68.26 -7.90
N ARG A 252 -1.63 67.87 -9.04
CA ARG A 252 -1.55 68.73 -10.22
C ARG A 252 -2.93 68.97 -10.82
N THR A 253 -3.76 67.95 -11.00
CA THR A 253 -5.12 68.11 -11.55
C THR A 253 -6.01 68.96 -10.64
N LEU A 254 -5.89 68.82 -9.32
CA LEU A 254 -6.62 69.66 -8.36
C LEU A 254 -6.15 71.12 -8.42
N ARG A 255 -4.85 71.36 -8.59
CA ARG A 255 -4.31 72.72 -8.74
C ARG A 255 -4.74 73.36 -10.06
N GLU A 256 -4.74 72.61 -11.15
CA GLU A 256 -5.24 73.08 -12.45
C GLU A 256 -6.75 73.38 -12.41
N GLN A 257 -7.56 72.64 -11.63
CA GLN A 257 -8.96 73.02 -11.37
C GLN A 257 -9.10 74.29 -10.53
N TYR A 258 -8.30 74.44 -9.47
CA TYR A 258 -8.33 75.62 -8.61
C TYR A 258 -7.89 76.91 -9.32
N ASP A 259 -6.80 76.87 -10.11
CA ASP A 259 -6.35 78.02 -10.93
C ASP A 259 -7.37 78.35 -12.05
N GLY A 260 -8.19 77.37 -12.46
CA GLY A 260 -9.28 77.55 -13.42
C GLY A 260 -10.50 78.29 -12.83
N GLU A 261 -10.88 77.99 -11.59
CA GLU A 261 -12.00 78.65 -10.89
C GLU A 261 -11.70 80.13 -10.56
N ASP A 262 -10.43 80.50 -10.28
CA ASP A 262 -10.04 81.90 -10.05
C ASP A 262 -9.98 82.75 -11.35
N SER A 263 -10.07 82.09 -12.53
CA SER A 263 -10.03 82.74 -13.85
C SER A 263 -11.41 83.06 -14.43
N GLU A 264 -12.50 82.55 -13.82
CA GLU A 264 -13.89 82.79 -14.23
C GLU A 264 -14.59 83.78 -13.29
N ASP A 265 -14.05 85.01 -13.18
CA ASP A 265 -14.84 86.18 -12.78
C ASP A 265 -14.30 87.41 -13.54
N PRO A 266 -14.96 87.81 -14.65
CA PRO A 266 -15.65 89.09 -14.59
C PRO A 266 -16.96 89.21 -15.41
N LEU A 267 -17.88 89.98 -14.83
CA LEU A 267 -19.07 90.71 -15.36
C LEU A 267 -20.35 89.93 -15.67
#